data_AF-A0A845DH04-F1
#
_entry.id   AF-A0A845DH04-F1
#
_cell.length_a   1.000
_cell.length_b   1.000
_cell.length_c   1.000
_cell.angle_alpha   90.00
_cell.angle_beta   90.00
_cell.angle_gamma   90.00
#
_symmetry.space_group_name_H-M   'P 1'
#
loop_
_entity.id
_entity.type
_entity.pdbx_description
1 polymer ?
#
loop_
_entity_poly.entity_id
_entity_poly.type
_entity_poly.pdbx_seq_one_letter_code
_entity_poly.pdbx_strand_id
1 'polypeptide(L)'
;TWYGVTTDENGRVIRLYLKENGLWGTIPSELGNLTSLRGLSLSDNQLDGTIPSELGNLINLEWLYLDSNQLCGTVPPALGKLSNLTELILFSNQLQGTVPPEMGNLTNLEILYLDSNQLSGAIPTELNNLTNLSEWGISGNQLSGCVPAAWRSEWGWGSDLEKLGLSYCDAPSSPHLVTDDRDVLIAFYRSANGDNWINNSNWLSDAPLNTWYGITTDDSGHVTELELGLNGLSGAIPSELGTLGHLERLSLHGNALRG
;
A
#
# COMPACT_ATOMS: atom_id res chain seq x y z
N THR A 1 -21.86 29.27 23.99
CA THR A 1 -21.01 28.33 23.24
C THR A 1 -21.86 27.72 22.15
N TRP A 2 -21.34 27.61 20.93
CA TRP A 2 -22.05 26.92 19.85
C TRP A 2 -21.74 25.43 19.91
N TYR A 3 -22.72 24.60 19.54
CA TYR A 3 -22.52 23.16 19.46
C TYR A 3 -21.36 22.83 18.50
N GLY A 4 -20.52 21.89 18.88
CA GLY A 4 -19.36 21.47 18.09
C GLY A 4 -18.21 22.48 18.00
N VAL A 5 -18.32 23.67 18.59
CA VAL A 5 -17.27 24.71 18.51
C VAL A 5 -16.51 24.81 19.83
N THR A 6 -15.20 24.56 19.77
CA THR A 6 -14.28 24.80 20.89
C THR A 6 -13.38 25.99 20.59
N THR A 7 -13.23 26.89 21.55
CA THR A 7 -12.34 28.06 21.46
C THR A 7 -11.19 27.97 22.46
N ASP A 8 -10.09 28.66 22.17
CA ASP A 8 -9.04 28.94 23.16
C ASP A 8 -9.44 30.05 24.14
N GLU A 9 -8.52 30.41 25.05
CA GLU A 9 -8.69 31.48 26.05
C GLU A 9 -8.91 32.88 25.44
N ASN A 10 -8.50 33.08 24.18
CA ASN A 10 -8.65 34.33 23.44
C ASN A 10 -9.90 34.32 22.54
N GLY A 11 -10.75 33.29 22.64
CA GLY A 11 -11.97 33.15 21.85
C GLY A 11 -11.74 32.72 20.40
N ARG A 12 -10.52 32.29 20.02
CA ARG A 12 -10.24 31.78 18.67
C ARG A 12 -10.70 30.34 18.56
N VAL A 13 -11.36 29.99 17.47
CA VAL A 13 -11.83 28.62 17.23
C VAL A 13 -10.63 27.69 17.04
N ILE A 14 -10.56 26.65 17.87
CA ILE A 14 -9.49 25.63 17.83
C ILE A 14 -10.00 24.24 17.44
N ARG A 15 -11.28 23.95 17.63
CA ARG A 15 -11.88 22.69 17.15
C ARG A 15 -13.29 22.94 16.64
N LEU A 16 -13.59 22.35 15.48
CA LEU A 16 -14.93 22.24 14.92
C LEU A 16 -15.26 20.76 14.78
N TYR A 17 -16.17 20.28 15.62
CA TYR A 17 -16.63 18.90 15.65
C TYR A 17 -18.13 18.86 15.32
N LEU A 18 -18.43 18.72 14.04
CA LEU A 18 -19.78 18.76 13.47
C LEU A 18 -20.14 17.42 12.79
N LYS A 19 -19.61 16.32 13.31
CA LYS A 19 -19.96 14.95 12.92
C LYS A 19 -21.47 14.68 13.07
N GLU A 20 -22.07 13.96 12.13
CA GLU A 20 -23.46 13.47 12.22
C GLU A 20 -24.50 14.58 12.45
N ASN A 21 -24.44 15.67 11.69
CA ASN A 21 -25.39 16.80 11.83
C ASN A 21 -26.36 16.97 10.67
N GLY A 22 -26.30 16.10 9.64
CA GLY A 22 -27.11 16.27 8.43
C GLY A 22 -26.82 17.57 7.69
N LEU A 23 -25.58 18.08 7.80
CA LEU A 23 -25.14 19.26 7.06
C LEU A 23 -25.11 18.94 5.57
N TRP A 24 -25.53 19.89 4.73
CA TRP A 24 -25.58 19.74 3.28
C TRP A 24 -25.01 20.98 2.58
N GLY A 25 -24.74 20.84 1.28
CA GLY A 25 -24.06 21.86 0.48
C GLY A 25 -22.54 21.77 0.61
N THR A 26 -21.84 22.79 0.12
CA THR A 26 -20.39 22.76 -0.01
C THR A 26 -19.66 23.17 1.26
N ILE A 27 -18.46 22.64 1.47
CA ILE A 27 -17.52 23.17 2.48
C ILE A 27 -17.11 24.60 2.07
N PRO A 28 -17.36 25.63 2.89
CA PRO A 28 -17.02 27.01 2.55
C PRO A 28 -15.51 27.25 2.64
N SER A 29 -14.93 27.95 1.67
CA SER A 29 -13.49 28.26 1.64
C SER A 29 -13.07 29.17 2.79
N GLU A 30 -14.00 29.95 3.35
CA GLU A 30 -13.78 30.80 4.52
C GLU A 30 -13.38 30.01 5.78
N LEU A 31 -13.61 28.69 5.83
CA LEU A 31 -13.04 27.86 6.91
C LEU A 31 -11.52 27.95 6.96
N GLY A 32 -10.86 28.17 5.82
CA GLY A 32 -9.41 28.41 5.74
C GLY A 32 -8.92 29.65 6.48
N ASN A 33 -9.82 30.55 6.90
CA ASN A 33 -9.48 31.73 7.71
C ASN A 33 -9.33 31.43 9.20
N LEU A 34 -9.74 30.25 9.66
CA LEU A 34 -9.63 29.83 11.06
C LEU A 34 -8.23 29.32 11.39
N THR A 35 -7.20 30.15 11.23
CA THR A 35 -5.79 29.73 11.29
C THR A 35 -5.34 29.16 12.63
N SER A 36 -6.11 29.33 13.71
CA SER A 36 -5.89 28.68 15.01
C SER A 36 -6.48 27.27 15.12
N LEU A 37 -7.18 26.79 14.08
CA LEU A 37 -7.87 25.50 14.10
C LEU A 37 -6.86 24.36 14.21
N ARG A 38 -7.10 23.48 15.17
CA ARG A 38 -6.34 22.26 15.46
C ARG A 38 -7.10 21.00 15.07
N GLY A 39 -8.42 21.10 14.94
CA GLY A 39 -9.23 19.95 14.57
C GLY A 39 -10.49 20.31 13.81
N LEU A 40 -10.74 19.61 12.72
CA LEU A 40 -11.93 19.76 11.88
C LEU A 40 -12.55 18.40 11.60
N SER A 41 -13.78 18.19 12.04
CA SER A 41 -14.58 17.01 11.73
C SER A 41 -15.92 17.47 11.18
N LEU A 42 -16.14 17.13 9.91
CA LEU A 42 -17.39 17.29 9.18
C LEU A 42 -17.92 15.93 8.71
N SER A 43 -17.45 14.84 9.33
CA SER A 43 -17.76 13.47 8.90
C SER A 43 -19.22 13.10 9.10
N ASP A 44 -19.69 12.09 8.36
CA ASP A 44 -21.06 11.58 8.43
C ASP A 44 -22.12 12.68 8.21
N ASN A 45 -21.97 13.42 7.12
CA ASN A 45 -22.90 14.46 6.70
C ASN A 45 -23.33 14.24 5.24
N GLN A 46 -23.99 15.23 4.66
CA GLN A 46 -24.48 15.24 3.27
C GLN A 46 -23.78 16.34 2.47
N LEU A 47 -22.53 16.67 2.82
CA LEU A 47 -21.76 17.73 2.16
C LEU A 47 -21.39 17.29 0.75
N ASP A 48 -21.45 18.23 -0.20
CA ASP A 48 -21.16 18.02 -1.62
C ASP A 48 -20.08 18.99 -2.13
N GLY A 49 -19.81 18.93 -3.43
CA GLY A 49 -18.78 19.75 -4.07
C GLY A 49 -17.36 19.35 -3.68
N THR A 50 -16.40 20.24 -3.91
CA THR A 50 -14.97 19.96 -3.75
C THR A 50 -14.45 20.30 -2.36
N ILE A 51 -13.40 19.61 -1.92
CA ILE A 51 -12.59 20.05 -0.77
C ILE A 51 -11.91 21.39 -1.12
N PRO A 52 -12.13 22.49 -0.38
CA PRO A 52 -11.51 23.78 -0.68
C PRO A 52 -10.00 23.74 -0.47
N SER A 53 -9.24 24.30 -1.41
CA SER A 53 -7.77 24.38 -1.30
C SER A 53 -7.32 25.25 -0.12
N GLU A 54 -8.17 26.17 0.32
CA GLU A 54 -7.99 27.09 1.44
C GLU A 54 -7.88 26.37 2.78
N LEU A 55 -8.34 25.13 2.89
CA LEU A 55 -8.08 24.29 4.07
C LEU A 55 -6.57 24.06 4.27
N GLY A 56 -5.76 24.16 3.22
CA GLY A 56 -4.29 24.14 3.31
C GLY A 56 -3.67 25.35 4.04
N ASN A 57 -4.45 26.37 4.40
CA ASN A 57 -4.01 27.50 5.23
C ASN A 57 -4.03 27.18 6.73
N LEU A 58 -4.65 26.08 7.14
CA LEU A 58 -4.85 25.69 8.54
C LEU A 58 -3.61 24.99 9.11
N ILE A 59 -2.44 25.65 9.06
CA ILE A 59 -1.14 25.03 9.39
C ILE A 59 -1.03 24.42 10.80
N ASN A 60 -1.94 24.76 11.72
CA ASN A 60 -2.01 24.22 13.08
C ASN A 60 -2.90 22.97 13.19
N LEU A 61 -3.51 22.50 12.09
CA LEU A 61 -4.45 21.38 12.08
C LEU A 61 -3.73 20.07 12.40
N GLU A 62 -4.29 19.31 13.35
CA GLU A 62 -3.81 18.01 13.84
C GLU A 62 -4.65 16.88 13.24
N TRP A 63 -5.97 17.07 13.11
CA TRP A 63 -6.86 16.08 12.50
C TRP A 63 -7.88 16.72 11.56
N LEU A 64 -8.10 16.06 10.42
CA LEU A 64 -9.07 16.45 9.39
C LEU A 64 -9.93 15.24 9.01
N TYR A 65 -11.21 15.26 9.40
CA TYR A 65 -12.18 14.21 9.10
C TYR A 65 -13.29 14.76 8.19
N LEU A 66 -13.32 14.29 6.95
CA LEU A 66 -14.30 14.64 5.93
C LEU A 66 -14.99 13.38 5.35
N ASP A 67 -14.82 12.22 5.99
CA ASP A 67 -15.37 10.94 5.55
C ASP A 67 -16.89 10.89 5.57
N SER A 68 -17.45 9.92 4.83
CA SER A 68 -18.88 9.64 4.77
C SER A 68 -19.70 10.88 4.38
N ASN A 69 -19.35 11.46 3.23
CA ASN A 69 -20.01 12.61 2.60
C ASN A 69 -20.20 12.34 1.09
N GLN A 70 -20.57 13.38 0.33
CA GLN A 70 -20.73 13.34 -1.13
C GLN A 70 -19.67 14.23 -1.82
N LEU A 71 -18.50 14.42 -1.19
CA LEU A 71 -17.45 15.29 -1.71
C LEU A 71 -16.86 14.72 -3.00
N CYS A 72 -16.64 15.57 -3.99
CA CYS A 72 -16.16 15.20 -5.32
C CYS A 72 -14.94 16.04 -5.74
N GLY A 73 -14.45 15.82 -6.97
CA GLY A 73 -13.23 16.47 -7.46
C GLY A 73 -11.97 15.86 -6.85
N THR A 74 -10.84 16.56 -6.94
CA THR A 74 -9.53 16.04 -6.52
C THR A 74 -9.23 16.34 -5.06
N VAL A 75 -8.40 15.50 -4.43
CA VAL A 75 -7.74 15.86 -3.17
C VAL A 75 -6.83 17.09 -3.43
N PRO A 76 -7.00 18.22 -2.73
CA PRO A 76 -6.21 19.42 -3.01
C PRO A 76 -4.73 19.22 -2.61
N PRO A 77 -3.76 19.49 -3.51
CA PRO A 77 -2.33 19.46 -3.17
C PRO A 77 -1.96 20.39 -1.99
N ALA A 78 -2.75 21.46 -1.80
CA ALA A 78 -2.57 22.40 -0.69
C ALA A 78 -2.68 21.75 0.70
N LEU A 79 -3.34 20.59 0.84
CA LEU A 79 -3.38 19.85 2.09
C LEU A 79 -1.99 19.35 2.51
N GLY A 80 -1.05 19.16 1.57
CA GLY A 80 0.35 18.83 1.87
C GLY A 80 1.12 19.91 2.66
N LYS A 81 0.51 21.10 2.90
CA LYS A 81 1.09 22.15 3.74
C LYS A 81 0.85 21.94 5.25
N LEU A 82 -0.02 21.02 5.63
CA LEU A 82 -0.49 20.82 7.00
C LEU A 82 0.52 20.00 7.82
N SER A 83 1.70 20.55 8.08
CA SER A 83 2.82 19.82 8.68
C SER A 83 2.53 19.24 10.08
N ASN A 84 1.51 19.72 10.78
CA ASN A 84 1.12 19.22 12.11
C ASN A 84 0.06 18.11 12.06
N LEU A 85 -0.41 17.74 10.87
CA LEU A 85 -1.49 16.78 10.70
C LEU A 85 -1.02 15.37 11.06
N THR A 86 -1.72 14.72 11.99
CA THR A 86 -1.52 13.34 12.43
C THR A 86 -2.58 12.42 11.83
N GLU A 87 -3.78 12.93 11.53
CA GLU A 87 -4.87 12.12 11.01
C GLU A 87 -5.59 12.80 9.83
N LEU A 88 -5.68 12.09 8.71
CA LEU A 88 -6.40 12.52 7.51
C LEU A 88 -7.37 11.43 7.06
N ILE A 89 -8.66 11.71 7.24
CA ILE A 89 -9.74 10.73 7.04
C ILE A 89 -10.71 11.28 5.98
N LEU A 90 -10.65 10.73 4.78
CA LEU A 90 -11.42 11.16 3.59
C LEU A 90 -12.24 10.03 2.95
N PHE A 91 -12.30 8.85 3.59
CA PHE A 91 -12.94 7.67 3.01
C PHE A 91 -14.44 7.85 2.77
N SER A 92 -15.04 6.98 1.94
CA SER A 92 -16.48 7.02 1.62
C SER A 92 -16.95 8.39 1.10
N ASN A 93 -16.34 8.82 -0.02
CA ASN A 93 -16.69 10.02 -0.77
C ASN A 93 -16.69 9.71 -2.29
N GLN A 94 -16.74 10.74 -3.12
CA GLN A 94 -16.68 10.66 -4.59
C GLN A 94 -15.40 11.34 -5.13
N LEU A 95 -14.31 11.36 -4.34
CA LEU A 95 -13.06 12.01 -4.71
C LEU A 95 -12.41 11.26 -5.88
N GLN A 96 -11.89 11.99 -6.85
CA GLN A 96 -11.35 11.49 -8.11
C GLN A 96 -9.95 12.04 -8.42
N GLY A 97 -9.35 11.59 -9.52
CA GLY A 97 -8.00 11.99 -9.92
C GLY A 97 -6.91 11.28 -9.09
N THR A 98 -5.69 11.80 -9.11
CA THR A 98 -4.54 11.18 -8.44
C THR A 98 -4.42 11.61 -6.99
N VAL A 99 -3.78 10.76 -6.17
CA VAL A 99 -3.27 11.19 -4.85
C VAL A 99 -2.16 12.24 -5.09
N PRO A 100 -2.22 13.44 -4.47
CA PRO A 100 -1.19 14.45 -4.67
C PRO A 100 0.17 14.04 -4.06
N PRO A 101 1.29 14.17 -4.79
CA PRO A 101 2.63 13.90 -4.23
C PRO A 101 2.97 14.80 -3.04
N GLU A 102 2.39 16.00 -2.96
CA GLU A 102 2.56 16.93 -1.84
C GLU A 102 2.10 16.35 -0.49
N MET A 103 1.24 15.32 -0.49
CA MET A 103 0.89 14.62 0.74
C MET A 103 2.11 13.96 1.40
N GLY A 104 3.18 13.66 0.65
CA GLY A 104 4.45 13.19 1.20
C GLY A 104 5.15 14.19 2.14
N ASN A 105 4.69 15.45 2.22
CA ASN A 105 5.19 16.44 3.18
C ASN A 105 4.57 16.30 4.58
N LEU A 106 3.54 15.47 4.75
CA LEU A 106 2.83 15.27 6.02
C LEU A 106 3.59 14.28 6.92
N THR A 107 4.84 14.56 7.24
CA THR A 107 5.73 13.60 7.92
C THR A 107 5.30 13.22 9.34
N ASN A 108 4.35 13.96 9.94
CA ASN A 108 3.73 13.63 11.23
C ASN A 108 2.47 12.76 11.11
N LEU A 109 2.05 12.40 9.89
CA LEU A 109 0.82 11.65 9.66
C LEU A 109 0.94 10.21 10.18
N GLU A 110 -0.01 9.81 11.01
CA GLU A 110 -0.11 8.50 11.65
C GLU A 110 -1.25 7.65 11.05
N ILE A 111 -2.34 8.31 10.63
CA ILE A 111 -3.54 7.66 10.07
C ILE A 111 -3.94 8.33 8.74
N LEU A 112 -4.09 7.52 7.68
CA LEU A 112 -4.51 7.97 6.35
C LEU A 112 -5.58 7.06 5.76
N TYR A 113 -6.84 7.51 5.76
CA TYR A 113 -7.95 6.77 5.12
C TYR A 113 -8.46 7.53 3.89
N LEU A 114 -8.24 6.92 2.72
CA LEU A 114 -8.69 7.38 1.41
C LEU A 114 -9.60 6.36 0.71
N ASP A 115 -9.91 5.24 1.36
CA ASP A 115 -10.66 4.13 0.77
C ASP A 115 -12.08 4.55 0.34
N SER A 116 -12.70 3.71 -0.48
CA SER A 116 -14.09 3.90 -0.94
C SER A 116 -14.30 5.27 -1.61
N ASN A 117 -13.46 5.57 -2.61
CA ASN A 117 -13.48 6.78 -3.43
C ASN A 117 -13.33 6.41 -4.92
N GLN A 118 -13.02 7.37 -5.78
CA GLN A 118 -12.77 7.19 -7.22
C GLN A 118 -11.36 7.64 -7.62
N LEU A 119 -10.41 7.60 -6.68
CA LEU A 119 -9.01 7.97 -6.92
C LEU A 119 -8.38 7.01 -7.90
N SER A 120 -7.48 7.49 -8.75
CA SER A 120 -6.89 6.74 -9.86
C SER A 120 -5.42 7.09 -10.06
N GLY A 121 -4.75 6.29 -10.90
CA GLY A 121 -3.32 6.48 -11.17
C GLY A 121 -2.42 5.88 -10.09
N ALA A 122 -1.11 6.06 -10.27
CA ALA A 122 -0.13 5.49 -9.36
C ALA A 122 -0.12 6.20 -8.00
N ILE A 123 0.12 5.44 -6.93
CA ILE A 123 0.43 6.01 -5.62
C ILE A 123 1.78 6.75 -5.72
N PRO A 124 1.86 8.05 -5.41
CA PRO A 124 3.11 8.80 -5.57
C PRO A 124 4.22 8.27 -4.65
N THR A 125 5.43 8.21 -5.18
CA THR A 125 6.61 7.73 -4.43
C THR A 125 6.96 8.60 -3.24
N GLU A 126 6.55 9.87 -3.24
CA GLU A 126 6.71 10.83 -2.16
C GLU A 126 6.02 10.38 -0.87
N LEU A 127 5.00 9.52 -0.95
CA LEU A 127 4.31 8.97 0.23
C LEU A 127 5.20 8.00 1.02
N ASN A 128 6.37 7.60 0.49
CA ASN A 128 7.42 6.93 1.28
C ASN A 128 7.97 7.79 2.42
N ASN A 129 7.81 9.12 2.35
CA ASN A 129 8.24 10.04 3.40
C ASN A 129 7.35 10.00 4.66
N LEU A 130 6.19 9.33 4.60
CA LEU A 130 5.25 9.20 5.72
C LEU A 130 5.71 8.12 6.69
N THR A 131 6.87 8.32 7.33
CA THR A 131 7.52 7.31 8.17
C THR A 131 6.81 7.04 9.49
N ASN A 132 5.89 7.91 9.90
CA ASN A 132 5.07 7.74 11.11
C ASN A 132 3.72 7.06 10.83
N LEU A 133 3.41 6.78 9.56
CA LEU A 133 2.13 6.20 9.17
C LEU A 133 2.02 4.76 9.72
N SER A 134 0.98 4.53 10.50
CA SER A 134 0.73 3.25 11.18
C SER A 134 -0.59 2.60 10.76
N GLU A 135 -1.57 3.42 10.39
CA GLU A 135 -2.87 2.99 9.89
C GLU A 135 -3.16 3.66 8.55
N TRP A 136 -3.65 2.87 7.59
CA TRP A 136 -4.06 3.40 6.31
C TRP A 136 -5.11 2.51 5.65
N GLY A 137 -5.80 3.10 4.67
CA GLY A 137 -6.91 2.47 3.97
C GLY A 137 -7.02 3.15 2.62
N ILE A 138 -6.87 2.39 1.55
CA ILE A 138 -6.85 2.93 0.18
C ILE A 138 -7.72 2.10 -0.78
N SER A 139 -8.34 1.01 -0.31
CA SER A 139 -9.15 0.13 -1.16
C SER A 139 -10.43 0.78 -1.66
N GLY A 140 -11.12 0.12 -2.58
CA GLY A 140 -12.32 0.70 -3.18
C GLY A 140 -12.02 1.98 -3.97
N ASN A 141 -10.82 2.07 -4.56
CA ASN A 141 -10.41 3.09 -5.52
C ASN A 141 -9.98 2.42 -6.84
N GLN A 142 -9.54 3.22 -7.81
CA GLN A 142 -9.01 2.82 -9.13
C GLN A 142 -7.49 3.05 -9.20
N LEU A 143 -6.80 2.94 -8.06
CA LEU A 143 -5.36 3.14 -7.95
C LEU A 143 -4.60 2.05 -8.70
N SER A 144 -3.44 2.42 -9.22
CA SER A 144 -2.53 1.54 -9.96
C SER A 144 -1.10 1.64 -9.43
N GLY A 145 -0.17 0.92 -10.07
CA GLY A 145 1.23 0.91 -9.64
C GLY A 145 1.42 0.04 -8.41
N CYS A 146 2.08 0.58 -7.39
CA CYS A 146 2.48 -0.16 -6.21
C CYS A 146 2.31 0.71 -4.96
N VAL A 147 2.25 0.06 -3.80
CA VAL A 147 2.10 0.69 -2.49
C VAL A 147 3.48 1.03 -1.93
N PRO A 148 3.73 2.24 -1.42
CA PRO A 148 4.97 2.61 -0.74
C PRO A 148 5.46 1.52 0.23
N ALA A 149 6.71 1.06 0.11
CA ALA A 149 7.22 -0.04 0.94
C ALA A 149 7.22 0.31 2.44
N ALA A 150 7.37 1.60 2.76
CA ALA A 150 7.26 2.15 4.11
C ALA A 150 5.91 1.87 4.78
N TRP A 151 4.85 1.60 4.02
CA TRP A 151 3.51 1.33 4.55
C TRP A 151 3.31 -0.15 4.94
N ARG A 152 4.31 -1.00 4.76
CA ARG A 152 4.27 -2.39 5.21
C ARG A 152 4.30 -2.40 6.74
N SER A 153 3.14 -2.58 7.37
CA SER A 153 3.06 -2.82 8.81
C SER A 153 3.27 -4.32 9.11
N GLU A 154 4.01 -4.64 10.17
CA GLU A 154 4.21 -6.02 10.65
C GLU A 154 2.95 -6.59 11.34
N TRP A 155 2.01 -5.71 11.69
CA TRP A 155 0.79 -6.04 12.42
C TRP A 155 -0.40 -5.73 11.53
N GLY A 156 -0.96 -6.79 10.92
CA GLY A 156 -1.97 -6.77 9.85
C GLY A 156 -3.36 -6.25 10.25
N TRP A 157 -3.44 -5.09 10.89
CA TRP A 157 -4.68 -4.41 11.26
C TRP A 157 -5.11 -3.34 10.25
N GLY A 158 -4.28 -3.07 9.22
CA GLY A 158 -4.44 -1.89 8.36
C GLY A 158 -4.16 -2.08 6.88
N SER A 159 -4.20 -3.30 6.32
CA SER A 159 -4.03 -3.45 4.87
C SER A 159 -5.27 -4.05 4.22
N ASP A 160 -6.12 -3.18 3.71
CA ASP A 160 -7.16 -3.54 2.76
C ASP A 160 -6.62 -3.81 1.33
N LEU A 161 -5.28 -3.96 1.18
CA LEU A 161 -4.60 -4.21 -0.09
C LEU A 161 -5.07 -5.45 -0.82
N GLU A 162 -5.45 -6.50 -0.09
CA GLU A 162 -6.00 -7.71 -0.70
C GLU A 162 -7.22 -7.37 -1.58
N LYS A 163 -7.96 -6.31 -1.25
CA LYS A 163 -9.10 -5.83 -2.03
C LYS A 163 -8.69 -4.99 -3.25
N LEU A 164 -7.49 -4.41 -3.26
CA LEU A 164 -6.95 -3.62 -4.38
C LEU A 164 -6.18 -4.45 -5.40
N GLY A 165 -5.58 -5.57 -4.97
CA GLY A 165 -4.70 -6.37 -5.82
C GLY A 165 -3.37 -5.68 -6.18
N LEU A 166 -2.95 -4.67 -5.41
CA LEU A 166 -1.66 -3.98 -5.60
C LEU A 166 -0.56 -4.58 -4.72
N SER A 167 0.68 -4.57 -5.22
CA SER A 167 1.89 -4.98 -4.49
C SER A 167 2.64 -3.78 -3.92
N TYR A 168 3.58 -3.99 -2.99
CA TYR A 168 4.47 -2.92 -2.50
C TYR A 168 5.57 -2.53 -3.53
N CYS A 169 6.03 -1.28 -3.51
CA CYS A 169 6.94 -0.68 -4.52
C CYS A 169 8.40 -1.16 -4.49
N ASP A 170 8.80 -1.83 -3.42
CA ASP A 170 10.09 -2.53 -3.32
C ASP A 170 9.86 -4.00 -2.96
N ALA A 171 8.71 -4.55 -3.34
CA ALA A 171 8.60 -5.99 -3.43
C ALA A 171 9.66 -6.45 -4.47
N PRO A 172 10.70 -7.24 -4.12
CA PRO A 172 11.07 -8.29 -5.08
C PRO A 172 9.74 -8.97 -5.40
N SER A 173 9.39 -9.15 -6.68
CA SER A 173 8.11 -9.73 -7.12
C SER A 173 7.50 -10.64 -6.04
N SER A 174 6.60 -10.07 -5.22
CA SER A 174 6.09 -10.61 -3.94
C SER A 174 7.09 -10.87 -2.79
N PRO A 175 6.86 -10.29 -1.59
CA PRO A 175 7.30 -10.84 -0.32
C PRO A 175 6.06 -11.30 0.45
N HIS A 176 5.49 -12.43 0.03
CA HIS A 176 5.05 -13.36 1.05
C HIS A 176 6.31 -13.95 1.65
N LEU A 177 6.52 -13.74 2.95
CA LEU A 177 7.46 -14.47 3.77
C LEU A 177 6.92 -15.89 3.99
N VAL A 178 6.88 -16.63 2.90
CA VAL A 178 7.52 -17.93 2.71
C VAL A 178 8.05 -17.77 1.28
N THR A 179 9.34 -17.90 1.02
CA THR A 179 9.73 -18.21 -0.36
C THR A 179 9.05 -19.54 -0.64
N ASP A 180 7.87 -19.51 -1.29
CA ASP A 180 7.27 -20.73 -1.78
C ASP A 180 8.36 -21.30 -2.69
N ASP A 181 8.93 -22.44 -2.30
CA ASP A 181 10.06 -23.00 -3.01
C ASP A 181 9.67 -23.20 -4.49
N ARG A 182 8.38 -23.31 -4.79
CA ARG A 182 7.80 -23.22 -6.13
C ARG A 182 8.27 -22.00 -6.92
N ASP A 183 8.21 -20.79 -6.36
CA ASP A 183 8.57 -19.57 -7.07
C ASP A 183 10.07 -19.51 -7.35
N VAL A 184 10.88 -19.95 -6.38
CA VAL A 184 12.33 -20.08 -6.56
C VAL A 184 12.65 -21.08 -7.68
N LEU A 185 11.96 -22.22 -7.69
CA LEU A 185 12.10 -23.23 -8.73
C LEU A 185 11.59 -22.71 -10.09
N ILE A 186 10.46 -21.99 -10.17
CA ILE A 186 9.99 -21.38 -11.43
C ILE A 186 11.01 -20.38 -11.97
N ALA A 187 11.61 -19.55 -11.11
CA ALA A 187 12.67 -18.63 -11.51
C ALA A 187 13.89 -19.39 -12.05
N PHE A 188 14.32 -20.44 -11.34
CA PHE A 188 15.40 -21.33 -11.77
C PHE A 188 15.12 -21.99 -13.12
N TYR A 189 13.91 -22.51 -13.33
CA TYR A 189 13.48 -23.09 -14.59
C TYR A 189 13.64 -22.10 -15.75
N ARG A 190 13.16 -20.86 -15.57
CA ARG A 190 13.23 -19.82 -16.60
C ARG A 190 14.67 -19.37 -16.88
N SER A 191 15.53 -19.28 -15.86
CA SER A 191 16.91 -18.81 -16.02
C SER A 191 17.84 -19.89 -16.60
N ALA A 192 17.54 -21.17 -16.35
CA ALA A 192 18.35 -22.30 -16.77
C ALA A 192 17.81 -22.99 -18.05
N ASN A 193 16.97 -22.29 -18.83
CA ASN A 193 16.45 -22.75 -20.12
C ASN A 193 15.58 -24.02 -20.00
N GLY A 194 14.67 -24.02 -19.03
CA GLY A 194 13.79 -25.12 -18.63
C GLY A 194 13.04 -25.84 -19.74
N ASP A 195 12.62 -25.09 -20.76
CA ASP A 195 11.87 -25.65 -21.90
C ASP A 195 12.70 -26.63 -22.73
N ASN A 196 14.03 -26.63 -22.57
CA ASN A 196 14.97 -27.48 -23.29
C ASN A 196 15.64 -28.54 -22.41
N TRP A 197 15.18 -28.73 -21.17
CA TRP A 197 15.71 -29.78 -20.31
C TRP A 197 15.36 -31.17 -20.83
N ILE A 198 16.21 -32.16 -20.54
CA ILE A 198 15.96 -33.56 -20.90
C ILE A 198 14.71 -34.08 -20.19
N ASN A 199 14.53 -33.71 -18.93
CA ASN A 199 13.33 -33.97 -18.15
C ASN A 199 12.93 -32.74 -17.33
N ASN A 200 11.74 -32.23 -17.62
CA ASN A 200 11.09 -31.13 -16.91
C ASN A 200 9.67 -31.51 -16.45
N SER A 201 9.43 -32.80 -16.20
CA SER A 201 8.09 -33.27 -15.82
C SER A 201 7.54 -32.51 -14.62
N ASN A 202 6.30 -32.02 -14.75
CA ASN A 202 5.55 -31.21 -13.79
C ASN A 202 6.12 -29.81 -13.46
N TRP A 203 7.27 -29.42 -14.00
CA TRP A 203 7.75 -28.04 -13.85
C TRP A 203 6.77 -27.06 -14.50
N LEU A 204 6.52 -25.93 -13.82
CA LEU A 204 5.49 -24.93 -14.14
C LEU A 204 4.02 -25.41 -14.02
N SER A 205 3.76 -26.60 -13.49
CA SER A 205 2.39 -27.08 -13.25
C SER A 205 1.90 -26.76 -11.84
N ASP A 206 0.58 -26.86 -11.61
CA ASP A 206 -0.03 -26.70 -10.28
C ASP A 206 0.12 -27.94 -9.38
N ALA A 207 0.79 -29.01 -9.84
CA ALA A 207 1.00 -30.24 -9.07
C ALA A 207 1.96 -30.00 -7.87
N PRO A 208 1.82 -30.73 -6.75
CA PRO A 208 2.69 -30.56 -5.56
C PRO A 208 4.19 -30.65 -5.88
N LEU A 209 5.04 -29.90 -5.17
CA LEU A 209 6.47 -29.77 -5.52
C LEU A 209 7.24 -31.09 -5.48
N ASN A 210 6.91 -31.98 -4.54
CA ASN A 210 7.48 -33.33 -4.47
C ASN A 210 7.11 -34.25 -5.66
N THR A 211 6.25 -33.78 -6.58
CA THR A 211 5.95 -34.46 -7.84
C THR A 211 6.75 -33.90 -9.02
N TRP A 212 7.47 -32.80 -8.83
CA TRP A 212 8.31 -32.20 -9.86
C TRP A 212 9.58 -33.03 -10.04
N TYR A 213 10.01 -33.19 -11.30
CA TYR A 213 11.21 -33.95 -11.57
C TYR A 213 12.42 -33.33 -10.85
N GLY A 214 13.12 -34.13 -10.06
CA GLY A 214 14.33 -33.72 -9.35
C GLY A 214 14.09 -32.95 -8.05
N ILE A 215 12.85 -32.90 -7.53
CA ILE A 215 12.52 -32.19 -6.28
C ILE A 215 12.11 -33.18 -5.18
N THR A 216 12.75 -33.05 -4.01
CA THR A 216 12.32 -33.66 -2.75
C THR A 216 11.91 -32.57 -1.77
N THR A 217 10.82 -32.79 -1.03
CA THR A 217 10.38 -31.88 0.04
C THR A 217 10.33 -32.58 1.40
N ASP A 218 10.36 -31.80 2.48
CA ASP A 218 9.99 -32.26 3.83
C ASP A 218 8.47 -32.42 3.99
N ASP A 219 8.05 -32.86 5.19
CA ASP A 219 6.64 -33.07 5.55
C ASP A 219 5.80 -31.78 5.56
N SER A 220 6.45 -30.61 5.60
CA SER A 220 5.81 -29.29 5.53
C SER A 220 5.74 -28.74 4.10
N GLY A 221 6.29 -29.47 3.13
CA GLY A 221 6.29 -29.11 1.71
C GLY A 221 7.48 -28.24 1.29
N HIS A 222 8.48 -28.04 2.16
CA HIS A 222 9.68 -27.27 1.82
C HIS A 222 10.72 -28.13 1.09
N VAL A 223 11.37 -27.57 0.07
CA VAL A 223 12.36 -28.25 -0.77
C VAL A 223 13.64 -28.51 0.02
N THR A 224 13.98 -29.79 0.12
CA THR A 224 15.18 -30.28 0.82
C THR A 224 16.23 -30.81 -0.15
N GLU A 225 15.84 -31.26 -1.35
CA GLU A 225 16.78 -31.75 -2.36
C GLU A 225 16.41 -31.29 -3.78
N LEU A 226 17.42 -30.85 -4.55
CA LEU A 226 17.31 -30.50 -5.98
C LEU A 226 18.33 -31.31 -6.80
N GLU A 227 17.85 -32.30 -7.57
CA GLU A 227 18.62 -33.25 -8.37
C GLU A 227 18.34 -33.09 -9.87
N LEU A 228 19.13 -32.25 -10.54
CA LEU A 228 19.00 -31.95 -11.97
C LEU A 228 20.33 -32.15 -12.73
N GLY A 229 21.15 -33.09 -12.25
CA GLY A 229 22.40 -33.47 -12.90
C GLY A 229 22.17 -34.02 -14.31
N LEU A 230 23.06 -33.68 -15.25
CA LEU A 230 23.05 -34.16 -16.64
C LEU A 230 21.70 -33.93 -17.35
N ASN A 231 21.02 -32.82 -17.07
CA ASN A 231 19.65 -32.56 -17.53
C ASN A 231 19.57 -31.48 -18.62
N GLY A 232 20.70 -31.00 -19.13
CA GLY A 232 20.77 -30.03 -20.23
C GLY A 232 20.56 -28.58 -19.82
N LEU A 233 20.71 -28.25 -18.53
CA LEU A 233 20.53 -26.88 -18.02
C LEU A 233 21.57 -25.96 -18.65
N SER A 234 21.15 -24.75 -19.03
CA SER A 234 22.02 -23.75 -19.64
C SER A 234 21.56 -22.35 -19.28
N GLY A 235 22.49 -21.41 -19.06
CA GLY A 235 22.14 -20.06 -18.61
C GLY A 235 22.74 -19.77 -17.24
N ALA A 236 22.11 -18.89 -16.48
CA ALA A 236 22.62 -18.44 -15.17
C ALA A 236 21.90 -19.12 -14.00
N ILE A 237 22.65 -19.39 -12.93
CA ILE A 237 22.06 -19.75 -11.63
C ILE A 237 21.54 -18.46 -10.98
N PRO A 238 20.22 -18.35 -10.71
CA PRO A 238 19.65 -17.16 -10.08
C PRO A 238 20.05 -17.13 -8.59
N SER A 239 20.30 -15.93 -8.06
CA SER A 239 20.64 -15.72 -6.64
C SER A 239 19.57 -16.23 -5.68
N GLU A 240 18.33 -16.25 -6.14
CA GLU A 240 17.12 -16.68 -5.46
C GLU A 240 17.19 -18.16 -5.08
N LEU A 241 17.97 -18.99 -5.80
CA LEU A 241 18.21 -20.38 -5.40
C LEU A 241 18.85 -20.48 -4.01
N GLY A 242 19.63 -19.47 -3.60
CA GLY A 242 20.21 -19.36 -2.27
C GLY A 242 19.20 -19.06 -1.15
N THR A 243 17.93 -18.85 -1.49
CA THR A 243 16.85 -18.56 -0.52
C THR A 243 16.06 -19.81 -0.10
N LEU A 244 16.31 -20.97 -0.72
CA LEU A 244 15.75 -22.27 -0.30
C LEU A 244 16.34 -22.67 1.08
N GLY A 245 15.72 -22.19 2.15
CA GLY A 245 16.27 -22.28 3.51
C GLY A 245 16.37 -23.69 4.09
N HIS A 246 15.67 -24.66 3.50
CA HIS A 246 15.64 -26.06 3.91
C HIS A 246 16.49 -26.96 2.98
N LEU A 247 17.15 -26.41 1.97
CA LEU A 247 17.90 -27.19 0.99
C LEU A 247 19.14 -27.85 1.61
N GLU A 248 19.13 -29.17 1.66
CA GLU A 248 20.22 -29.99 2.19
C GLU A 248 21.11 -30.54 1.07
N ARG A 249 20.54 -30.80 -0.12
CA ARG A 249 21.27 -31.35 -1.27
C ARG A 249 20.97 -30.59 -2.56
N LEU A 250 22.04 -30.16 -3.24
CA LEU A 250 21.97 -29.50 -4.54
C LEU A 250 22.92 -30.21 -5.53
N SER A 251 22.37 -30.73 -6.62
CA SER A 251 23.10 -31.47 -7.64
C SER A 251 22.72 -30.96 -9.03
N LEU A 252 23.58 -30.10 -9.57
CA LEU A 252 23.44 -29.51 -10.91
C LEU A 252 24.59 -29.93 -11.85
N HIS A 253 25.30 -31.02 -11.52
CA HIS A 253 26.51 -31.45 -12.22
C HIS A 253 26.25 -31.82 -13.69
N GLY A 254 27.27 -31.73 -14.55
CA GLY A 254 27.16 -32.15 -15.94
C GLY A 254 26.21 -31.30 -16.81
N ASN A 255 25.95 -30.06 -16.41
CA ASN A 255 25.16 -29.07 -17.14
C ASN A 255 26.03 -27.93 -17.69
N ALA A 256 25.47 -27.08 -18.54
CA ALA A 256 26.13 -25.92 -19.17
C ALA A 256 25.76 -24.59 -18.50
N LEU A 257 25.63 -24.59 -17.18
CA LEU A 257 25.35 -23.41 -16.35
C LEU A 257 26.56 -22.48 -16.26
N ARG A 258 26.31 -21.20 -16.05
CA ARG A 258 27.30 -20.12 -15.89
C ARG A 258 26.93 -19.27 -14.67
N GLY A 259 27.91 -18.70 -13.99
CA GLY A 259 27.68 -17.95 -12.74
C GLY A 259 28.55 -18.48 -11.62
#